data_AF-W4AIN8-F1
#
_entry.id   AF-W4AIN8-F1
#
_cell.length_a   1.000
_cell.length_b   1.000
_cell.length_c   1.000
_cell.angle_alpha   90.00
_cell.angle_beta   90.00
_cell.angle_gamma   90.00
#
_symmetry.space_group_name_H-M   'P 1'
#
loop_
_entity.id
_entity.type
_entity.pdbx_description
1 polymer ?
#
loop_
_entity_poly.entity_id
_entity_poly.type
_entity_poly.pdbx_seq_one_letter_code
_entity_poly.pdbx_strand_id
1 'polypeptide(L)'
;MRKLNDVLKKTGVEVYREITAVALYSMITSLILVVVVMFVPLMAALLLLPVLYMPLFYGVCYAYHRKTERGKSRLKDVFQGALKGLGPAVVMGFFFVVMALILWSTWWYYGGKEGIGYLAIGVFQTYFVIMALISQFYTFQLVIQEGMGIFKAMAYSVKLFLKFPVYTLGASFQAFCVAIPLLLTVVGFGFLFNGMWAIYQHKVTYNVLNPEEAKPTEDGIAASEARGVSV
;
A
#
# COMPACT_ATOMS: atom_id res chain seq x y z
N MET A 1 16.36 11.93 0.88
CA MET A 1 15.48 10.82 0.43
C MET A 1 16.31 9.75 -0.25
N ARG A 2 16.16 8.48 0.16
CA ARG A 2 16.81 7.34 -0.52
C ARG A 2 16.21 7.13 -1.91
N LYS A 3 16.99 6.57 -2.83
CA LYS A 3 16.50 6.17 -4.15
C LYS A 3 15.45 5.09 -4.00
N LEU A 4 14.42 5.15 -4.85
CA LEU A 4 13.30 4.21 -4.80
C LEU A 4 13.74 2.75 -5.00
N ASN A 5 14.77 2.52 -5.82
CA ASN A 5 15.40 1.20 -5.99
C ASN A 5 16.01 0.64 -4.71
N ASP A 6 16.58 1.49 -3.84
CA ASP A 6 17.15 1.03 -2.57
C ASP A 6 16.05 0.63 -1.59
N VAL A 7 14.92 1.34 -1.61
CA VAL A 7 13.71 0.98 -0.86
C VAL A 7 13.18 -0.37 -1.34
N LEU A 8 13.11 -0.60 -2.66
CA LEU A 8 12.68 -1.86 -3.24
C LEU A 8 13.62 -3.03 -2.88
N LYS A 9 14.93 -2.84 -3.01
CA LYS A 9 15.93 -3.87 -2.62
C LYS A 9 15.82 -4.23 -1.14
N LYS A 10 15.73 -3.23 -0.25
CA LYS A 10 15.55 -3.47 1.19
C LYS A 10 14.22 -4.14 1.50
N THR A 11 13.17 -3.84 0.72
CA THR A 11 11.87 -4.52 0.84
C THR A 11 12.01 -5.99 0.48
N GLY A 12 12.65 -6.32 -0.64
CA GLY A 12 12.88 -7.71 -1.06
C GLY A 12 13.69 -8.53 -0.06
N VAL A 13 14.78 -7.97 0.47
CA VAL A 13 15.60 -8.64 1.49
C VAL A 13 14.81 -8.94 2.77
N GLU A 14 13.96 -8.00 3.20
CA GLU A 14 13.16 -8.18 4.41
C GLU A 14 12.00 -9.15 4.20
N VAL A 15 11.35 -9.12 3.04
CA VAL A 15 10.35 -10.12 2.64
C VAL A 15 10.95 -11.52 2.64
N TYR A 16 12.18 -11.67 2.12
CA TYR A 16 12.87 -12.96 2.11
C TYR A 16 13.24 -13.43 3.51
N ARG A 17 13.80 -12.55 4.35
CA ARG A 17 14.18 -12.86 5.73
C ARG A 17 12.98 -13.23 6.60
N GLU A 18 11.81 -12.69 6.29
CA GLU A 18 10.61 -12.81 7.11
C GLU A 18 9.45 -13.52 6.39
N ILE A 19 9.80 -14.35 5.41
CA ILE A 19 8.85 -14.96 4.48
C ILE A 19 7.72 -15.71 5.20
N THR A 20 8.00 -16.32 6.35
CA THR A 20 7.00 -17.03 7.17
C THR A 20 5.95 -16.10 7.78
N ALA A 21 6.36 -14.94 8.32
CA ALA A 21 5.43 -13.96 8.87
C ALA A 21 4.62 -13.26 7.76
N VAL A 22 5.29 -12.92 6.66
CA VAL A 22 4.67 -12.35 5.45
C VAL A 22 3.64 -13.32 4.86
N ALA A 23 3.98 -14.61 4.80
CA ALA A 23 3.09 -15.68 4.37
C ALA A 23 1.85 -15.79 5.25
N LEU A 24 2.02 -15.87 6.56
CA LEU A 24 0.90 -16.00 7.49
C LEU A 24 -0.07 -14.82 7.41
N TYR A 25 0.45 -13.59 7.32
CA TYR A 25 -0.38 -12.39 7.17
C TYR A 25 -1.14 -12.35 5.84
N SER A 26 -0.47 -12.75 4.76
CA SER A 26 -1.07 -12.79 3.43
C SER A 26 -2.10 -13.90 3.30
N MET A 27 -1.89 -15.07 3.93
CA MET A 27 -2.85 -16.17 3.89
C MET A 27 -4.19 -15.81 4.55
N ILE A 28 -4.16 -15.19 5.74
CA ILE A 28 -5.38 -14.83 6.48
C ILE A 28 -6.22 -13.83 5.68
N THR A 29 -5.55 -12.82 5.10
CA THR A 29 -6.21 -11.79 4.30
C THR A 29 -6.72 -12.35 2.95
N SER A 30 -5.94 -13.20 2.30
CA SER A 30 -6.28 -13.79 1.00
C SER A 30 -7.40 -14.82 1.09
N LEU A 31 -7.47 -15.61 2.17
CA LEU A 31 -8.58 -16.55 2.39
C LEU A 31 -9.92 -15.83 2.38
N ILE A 32 -10.00 -14.71 3.11
CA ILE A 32 -11.23 -13.90 3.19
C ILE A 32 -11.54 -13.25 1.85
N LEU A 33 -10.52 -12.76 1.13
CA LEU A 33 -10.70 -12.21 -0.22
C LEU A 33 -11.26 -13.26 -1.19
N VAL A 34 -10.70 -14.47 -1.22
CA VAL A 34 -11.15 -15.56 -2.08
C VAL A 34 -12.58 -15.97 -1.76
N VAL A 35 -12.92 -16.11 -0.47
CA VAL A 35 -14.29 -16.45 -0.05
C VAL A 35 -15.28 -15.39 -0.51
N VAL A 36 -14.97 -14.11 -0.30
CA VAL A 36 -15.87 -13.01 -0.70
C VAL A 36 -16.00 -12.91 -2.21
N VAL A 37 -14.91 -13.06 -2.98
CA VAL A 37 -14.96 -12.89 -4.44
C VAL A 37 -15.62 -14.09 -5.13
N MET A 38 -15.41 -15.32 -4.66
CA MET A 38 -15.92 -16.52 -5.34
C MET A 38 -17.34 -16.92 -4.93
N PHE A 39 -17.73 -16.67 -3.69
CA PHE A 39 -18.97 -17.23 -3.13
C PHE A 39 -20.05 -16.19 -2.82
N VAL A 40 -19.74 -14.90 -2.90
CA VAL A 40 -20.69 -13.83 -2.58
C VAL A 40 -21.16 -13.12 -3.85
N PRO A 41 -22.47 -12.82 -3.99
CA PRO A 41 -22.98 -11.99 -5.07
C PRO A 41 -22.27 -10.63 -5.13
N LEU A 42 -22.06 -10.12 -6.35
CA LEU A 42 -21.29 -8.89 -6.59
C LEU A 42 -21.70 -7.73 -5.67
N MET A 43 -23.01 -7.48 -5.51
CA MET A 43 -23.50 -6.38 -4.68
C MET A 43 -23.14 -6.53 -3.19
N ALA A 44 -23.22 -7.76 -2.67
CA ALA A 44 -22.80 -8.02 -1.29
C ALA A 44 -21.27 -7.99 -1.15
N ALA A 45 -20.52 -8.42 -2.18
CA ALA A 45 -19.06 -8.30 -2.19
C ALA A 45 -18.59 -6.84 -2.12
N LEU A 46 -19.27 -5.92 -2.80
CA LEU A 46 -18.97 -4.47 -2.73
C LEU A 46 -19.12 -3.89 -1.32
N LEU A 47 -19.96 -4.49 -0.46
CA LEU A 47 -20.12 -4.08 0.94
C LEU A 47 -19.18 -4.85 1.89
N LEU A 48 -19.00 -6.15 1.64
CA LEU A 48 -18.17 -7.00 2.50
C LEU A 48 -16.67 -6.73 2.34
N LEU A 49 -16.19 -6.34 1.16
CA LEU A 49 -14.77 -6.02 0.97
C LEU A 49 -14.32 -4.81 1.83
N PRO A 50 -15.04 -3.67 1.86
CA PRO A 50 -14.74 -2.59 2.80
C PRO A 50 -14.84 -2.98 4.27
N VAL A 51 -15.78 -3.85 4.64
CA VAL A 51 -16.08 -4.14 6.05
C VAL A 51 -15.22 -5.26 6.63
N LEU A 52 -14.83 -6.24 5.82
CA LEU A 52 -14.09 -7.42 6.27
C LEU A 52 -12.64 -7.41 5.76
N TYR A 53 -12.45 -7.22 4.46
CA TYR A 53 -11.12 -7.33 3.86
C TYR A 53 -10.22 -6.15 4.22
N MET A 54 -10.73 -4.92 4.10
CA MET A 54 -9.93 -3.70 4.33
C MET A 54 -9.44 -3.58 5.78
N PRO A 55 -10.23 -3.88 6.84
CA PRO A 55 -9.72 -3.88 8.21
C PRO A 55 -8.63 -4.91 8.44
N LEU A 56 -8.73 -6.10 7.84
CA LEU A 56 -7.67 -7.10 7.95
C LEU A 56 -6.38 -6.65 7.25
N PHE A 57 -6.51 -6.06 6.07
CA PHE A 57 -5.39 -5.47 5.36
C PHE A 57 -4.72 -4.35 6.17
N TYR A 58 -5.52 -3.46 6.77
CA TYR A 58 -5.03 -2.45 7.71
C TYR A 58 -4.33 -3.10 8.92
N GLY A 59 -4.88 -4.20 9.44
CA GLY A 59 -4.28 -5.00 10.50
C GLY A 59 -2.88 -5.53 10.14
N VAL A 60 -2.67 -5.96 8.89
CA VAL A 60 -1.35 -6.38 8.40
C VAL A 60 -0.37 -5.20 8.40
N CYS A 61 -0.79 -4.04 7.90
CA CYS A 61 0.01 -2.81 7.95
C CYS A 61 0.37 -2.41 9.38
N TYR A 62 -0.60 -2.50 10.31
CA TYR A 62 -0.40 -2.19 11.73
C TYR A 62 0.55 -3.18 12.41
N ALA A 63 0.39 -4.48 12.15
CA ALA A 63 1.25 -5.51 12.71
C ALA A 63 2.71 -5.34 12.25
N TYR A 64 2.92 -4.95 10.99
CA TYR A 64 4.26 -4.64 10.49
C TYR A 64 4.86 -3.40 11.18
N HIS A 65 4.09 -2.31 11.31
CA HIS A 65 4.58 -1.12 12.01
C HIS A 65 4.93 -1.41 13.48
N ARG A 66 4.06 -2.12 14.21
CA ARG A 66 4.33 -2.50 15.61
C ARG A 66 5.55 -3.40 15.74
N LYS A 67 5.81 -4.25 14.74
CA LYS A 67 7.03 -5.05 14.68
C LYS A 67 8.27 -4.19 14.49
N THR A 68 8.23 -3.19 13.62
CA THR A 68 9.36 -2.26 13.45
C THR A 68 9.68 -1.51 14.74
N GLU A 69 8.69 -1.24 15.60
CA GLU A 69 8.89 -0.61 16.91
C GLU A 69 9.35 -1.59 18.02
N ARG A 70 8.84 -2.83 18.04
CA ARG A 70 9.01 -3.77 19.17
C ARG A 70 9.89 -4.99 18.88
N GLY A 71 10.33 -5.17 17.63
CA GLY A 71 11.18 -6.28 17.17
C GLY A 71 10.53 -7.67 17.14
N LYS A 72 9.27 -7.84 17.59
CA LYS A 72 8.55 -9.12 17.60
C LYS A 72 7.21 -9.00 16.88
N SER A 73 6.95 -10.01 16.03
CA SER A 73 5.72 -10.14 15.24
C SER A 73 4.74 -11.06 15.96
N ARG A 74 3.50 -10.64 16.22
CA ARG A 74 2.45 -11.53 16.73
C ARG A 74 1.22 -11.47 15.85
N LEU A 75 0.62 -12.62 15.56
CA LEU A 75 -0.67 -12.70 14.84
C LEU A 75 -1.79 -11.93 15.55
N LYS A 76 -1.74 -11.85 16.89
CA LYS A 76 -2.67 -11.04 17.70
C LYS A 76 -2.62 -9.56 17.33
N ASP A 77 -1.48 -9.06 16.84
CA ASP A 77 -1.33 -7.66 16.45
C ASP A 77 -2.10 -7.34 15.16
N VAL A 78 -2.28 -8.32 14.27
CA VAL A 78 -3.10 -8.17 13.04
C VAL A 78 -4.57 -7.95 13.42
N PHE A 79 -5.12 -8.81 14.28
CA PHE A 79 -6.50 -8.68 14.72
C PHE A 79 -6.72 -7.43 15.58
N GLN A 80 -5.76 -7.09 16.44
CA GLN A 80 -5.83 -5.86 17.24
C GLN A 80 -5.77 -4.62 16.33
N GLY A 81 -4.93 -4.63 15.30
CA GLY A 81 -4.85 -3.59 14.29
C GLY A 81 -6.14 -3.48 13.47
N ALA A 82 -6.73 -4.62 13.09
CA ALA A 82 -7.99 -4.65 12.34
C ALA A 82 -9.15 -4.05 13.14
N LEU A 83 -9.25 -4.35 14.45
CA LEU A 83 -10.28 -3.78 15.33
C LEU A 83 -10.06 -2.30 15.59
N LYS A 84 -8.82 -1.88 15.90
CA LYS A 84 -8.50 -0.46 16.15
C LYS A 84 -8.62 0.40 14.89
N GLY A 85 -8.31 -0.17 13.74
CA GLY A 85 -8.34 0.47 12.43
C GLY A 85 -9.63 0.31 11.67
N LEU A 86 -10.68 -0.27 12.27
CA LEU A 86 -11.91 -0.61 11.56
C LEU A 86 -12.53 0.63 10.90
N GLY A 87 -12.66 1.74 11.63
CA GLY A 87 -13.18 2.99 11.08
C GLY A 87 -12.38 3.50 9.87
N PRO A 88 -11.06 3.79 10.04
CA PRO A 88 -10.20 4.22 8.93
C PRO A 88 -10.20 3.26 7.73
N ALA A 89 -10.17 1.95 7.98
CA ALA A 89 -10.13 0.92 6.95
C ALA A 89 -11.45 0.83 6.17
N VAL A 90 -12.59 0.93 6.86
CA VAL A 90 -13.92 0.94 6.22
C VAL A 90 -14.09 2.17 5.34
N VAL A 91 -13.74 3.36 5.84
CA VAL A 91 -13.81 4.61 5.06
C VAL A 91 -12.97 4.50 3.78
N MET A 92 -11.74 4.03 3.90
CA MET A 92 -10.86 3.86 2.74
C MET A 92 -11.36 2.75 1.80
N GLY A 93 -11.93 1.67 2.36
CA GLY A 93 -12.56 0.60 1.58
C GLY A 93 -13.72 1.11 0.73
N PHE A 94 -14.62 1.89 1.31
CA PHE A 94 -15.72 2.51 0.57
C PHE A 94 -15.21 3.50 -0.47
N PHE A 95 -14.16 4.27 -0.17
CA PHE A 95 -13.51 5.12 -1.17
C PHE A 95 -13.05 4.30 -2.39
N PHE A 96 -12.38 3.16 -2.19
CA PHE A 96 -11.97 2.27 -3.29
C PHE A 96 -13.17 1.71 -4.07
N VAL A 97 -14.24 1.31 -3.38
CA VAL A 97 -15.47 0.81 -4.02
C VAL A 97 -16.12 1.90 -4.88
N VAL A 98 -16.24 3.13 -4.38
CA VAL A 98 -16.78 4.26 -5.15
C VAL A 98 -15.92 4.54 -6.38
N MET A 99 -14.59 4.53 -6.26
CA MET A 99 -13.68 4.69 -7.41
C MET A 99 -13.88 3.59 -8.46
N ALA A 100 -14.01 2.33 -8.03
CA ALA A 100 -14.24 1.20 -8.92
C ALA A 100 -15.61 1.29 -9.62
N LEU A 101 -16.65 1.69 -8.89
CA LEU A 101 -17.99 1.90 -9.45
C LEU A 101 -18.02 3.05 -10.46
N ILE A 102 -17.27 4.13 -10.20
CA ILE A 102 -17.12 5.23 -11.16
C ILE A 102 -16.48 4.70 -12.45
N LEU A 103 -15.38 3.96 -12.37
CA LEU A 103 -14.75 3.36 -13.56
C LEU A 103 -15.69 2.42 -14.30
N TRP A 104 -16.34 1.50 -13.57
CA TRP A 104 -17.29 0.55 -14.14
C TRP A 104 -18.42 1.28 -14.86
N SER A 105 -19.06 2.24 -14.20
CA SER A 105 -20.13 3.05 -14.77
C SER A 105 -19.69 3.84 -16.00
N THR A 106 -18.47 4.38 -15.97
CA THR A 106 -17.91 5.16 -17.07
C THR A 106 -17.73 4.29 -18.31
N TRP A 107 -17.08 3.14 -18.17
CA TRP A 107 -16.81 2.26 -19.31
C TRP A 107 -18.05 1.53 -19.80
N TRP A 108 -18.98 1.20 -18.90
CA TRP A 108 -20.27 0.64 -19.28
C TRP A 108 -21.08 1.62 -20.14
N TYR A 109 -21.14 2.89 -19.74
CA TYR A 109 -21.97 3.88 -20.44
C TYR A 109 -21.28 4.53 -21.65
N TYR A 110 -20.03 4.97 -21.49
CA TYR A 110 -19.29 5.68 -22.53
C TYR A 110 -18.52 4.75 -23.46
N GLY A 111 -18.10 3.57 -22.99
CA GLY A 111 -17.37 2.60 -23.81
C GLY A 111 -18.25 1.90 -24.86
N GLY A 112 -19.56 1.84 -24.64
CA GLY A 112 -20.52 1.29 -25.61
C GLY A 112 -21.04 2.30 -26.64
N LYS A 113 -20.61 3.55 -26.59
CA LYS A 113 -21.06 4.60 -27.52
C LYS A 113 -19.99 4.94 -28.55
N GLU A 114 -20.42 5.05 -29.80
CA GLU A 114 -19.56 5.52 -30.88
C GLU A 114 -19.41 7.05 -30.82
N GLY A 115 -18.17 7.54 -30.93
CA GLY A 115 -17.86 8.96 -30.97
C GLY A 115 -16.64 9.36 -30.13
N ILE A 116 -15.77 10.19 -30.71
CA ILE A 116 -14.52 10.64 -30.08
C ILE A 116 -14.78 11.36 -28.74
N GLY A 117 -15.89 12.09 -28.61
CA GLY A 117 -16.25 12.79 -27.37
C GLY A 117 -16.52 11.86 -26.19
N TYR A 118 -17.23 10.75 -26.42
CA TYR A 118 -17.50 9.77 -25.35
C TYR A 118 -16.24 9.00 -24.94
N LEU A 119 -15.37 8.69 -25.92
CA LEU A 119 -14.07 8.09 -25.64
C LEU A 119 -13.17 9.05 -24.83
N ALA A 120 -13.14 10.34 -25.17
CA ALA A 120 -12.37 11.34 -24.43
C ALA A 120 -12.83 11.44 -22.96
N ILE A 121 -14.15 11.42 -22.71
CA ILE A 121 -14.70 11.42 -21.35
C ILE A 121 -14.28 10.15 -20.60
N GLY A 122 -14.37 8.99 -21.24
CA GLY A 122 -13.97 7.71 -20.63
C GLY A 122 -12.49 7.68 -20.22
N VAL A 123 -11.60 8.16 -21.10
CA VAL A 123 -10.16 8.26 -20.83
C VAL A 123 -9.88 9.26 -19.73
N PHE A 124 -10.49 10.45 -19.78
CA PHE A 124 -10.32 11.49 -18.77
C PHE A 124 -10.74 11.01 -17.38
N GLN A 125 -11.90 10.37 -17.28
CA GLN A 125 -12.42 9.86 -16.01
C GLN A 125 -11.57 8.69 -15.50
N THR A 126 -11.04 7.85 -16.39
CA THR A 126 -10.08 6.81 -16.02
C THR A 126 -8.80 7.40 -15.43
N TYR A 127 -8.25 8.42 -16.08
CA TYR A 127 -7.08 9.14 -15.58
C TYR A 127 -7.34 9.77 -14.20
N PHE A 128 -8.49 10.44 -14.04
CA PHE A 128 -8.87 11.05 -12.77
C PHE A 128 -8.96 10.03 -11.63
N VAL A 129 -9.59 8.88 -11.87
CA VAL A 129 -9.68 7.82 -10.87
C VAL A 129 -8.30 7.26 -10.53
N ILE A 130 -7.46 6.99 -11.53
CA ILE A 130 -6.09 6.51 -11.29
C ILE A 130 -5.30 7.52 -10.44
N MET A 131 -5.38 8.80 -10.77
CA MET A 131 -4.70 9.86 -10.01
C MET A 131 -5.25 9.98 -8.59
N ALA A 132 -6.57 9.86 -8.40
CA ALA A 132 -7.19 9.83 -7.09
C ALA A 132 -6.67 8.64 -6.26
N LEU A 133 -6.59 7.44 -6.84
CA LEU A 133 -6.06 6.25 -6.17
C LEU A 133 -4.58 6.42 -5.78
N ILE A 134 -3.74 6.91 -6.70
CA ILE A 134 -2.32 7.17 -6.44
C ILE A 134 -2.14 8.23 -5.35
N SER A 135 -2.99 9.26 -5.32
CA SER A 135 -2.93 10.30 -4.29
C SER A 135 -3.18 9.77 -2.88
N GLN A 136 -3.87 8.63 -2.74
CA GLN A 136 -4.17 7.98 -1.46
C GLN A 136 -3.17 6.88 -1.08
N PHE A 137 -2.06 6.74 -1.81
CA PHE A 137 -1.06 5.70 -1.58
C PHE A 137 -0.51 5.69 -0.14
N TYR A 138 -0.41 6.87 0.49
CA TYR A 138 0.17 7.01 1.83
C TYR A 138 -0.85 6.95 2.97
N THR A 139 -2.15 7.02 2.68
CA THR A 139 -3.19 7.27 3.68
C THR A 139 -3.15 6.26 4.84
N PHE A 140 -3.06 4.95 4.59
CA PHE A 140 -3.01 3.97 5.67
C PHE A 140 -1.77 4.10 6.55
N GLN A 141 -0.61 4.36 5.95
CA GLN A 141 0.63 4.52 6.70
C GLN A 141 0.66 5.83 7.48
N LEU A 142 0.01 6.90 6.99
CA LEU A 142 -0.15 8.16 7.73
C LEU A 142 -1.07 7.99 8.96
N VAL A 143 -2.12 7.17 8.87
CA VAL A 143 -2.95 6.85 10.05
C VAL A 143 -2.14 6.02 11.06
N ILE A 144 -1.31 5.09 10.58
CA ILE A 144 -0.59 4.13 11.42
C ILE A 144 0.66 4.74 12.06
N GLN A 145 1.51 5.42 11.29
CA GLN A 145 2.81 5.95 11.73
C GLN A 145 2.67 7.30 12.46
N GLU A 146 1.80 8.18 11.98
CA GLU A 146 1.63 9.54 12.53
C GLU A 146 0.40 9.65 13.45
N GLY A 147 -0.36 8.57 13.63
CA GLY A 147 -1.58 8.56 14.45
C GLY A 147 -2.67 9.50 13.96
N MET A 148 -2.66 9.90 12.69
CA MET A 148 -3.60 10.88 12.15
C MET A 148 -5.01 10.28 11.94
N GLY A 149 -6.05 11.08 12.14
CA GLY A 149 -7.42 10.71 11.74
C GLY A 149 -7.54 10.51 10.23
N ILE A 150 -8.39 9.59 9.77
CA ILE A 150 -8.47 9.15 8.36
C ILE A 150 -8.63 10.30 7.37
N PHE A 151 -9.55 11.26 7.61
CA PHE A 151 -9.77 12.38 6.69
C PHE A 151 -8.57 13.33 6.63
N LYS A 152 -7.90 13.55 7.78
CA LYS A 152 -6.67 14.34 7.84
C LYS A 152 -5.55 13.62 7.09
N ALA A 153 -5.43 12.29 7.25
CA ALA A 153 -4.48 11.47 6.53
C ALA A 153 -4.72 11.46 5.02
N MET A 154 -5.98 11.41 4.56
CA MET A 154 -6.33 11.51 3.13
C MET A 154 -5.90 12.86 2.55
N ALA A 155 -6.28 13.97 3.20
CA ALA A 155 -5.89 15.31 2.77
C ALA A 155 -4.38 15.50 2.80
N TYR A 156 -3.70 14.96 3.81
CA TYR A 156 -2.24 15.03 3.90
C TYR A 156 -1.56 14.15 2.83
N SER A 157 -2.12 12.99 2.50
CA SER A 157 -1.64 12.12 1.41
C SER A 157 -1.72 12.86 0.07
N VAL A 158 -2.80 13.59 -0.20
CA VAL A 158 -2.92 14.45 -1.39
C VAL A 158 -1.85 15.55 -1.38
N LYS A 159 -1.64 16.21 -0.24
CA LYS A 159 -0.57 17.21 -0.12
C LYS A 159 0.82 16.61 -0.40
N LEU A 160 1.06 15.40 0.09
CA LEU A 160 2.32 14.70 -0.12
C LEU A 160 2.52 14.29 -1.58
N PHE A 161 1.45 13.82 -2.23
CA PHE A 161 1.41 13.56 -3.66
C PHE A 161 1.73 14.82 -4.48
N LEU A 162 1.12 15.96 -4.15
CA LEU A 162 1.39 17.22 -4.84
C LEU A 162 2.80 17.76 -4.58
N LYS A 163 3.37 17.50 -3.39
CA LYS A 163 4.75 17.89 -3.04
C LYS A 163 5.79 17.00 -3.71
N PHE A 164 5.51 15.70 -3.86
CA PHE A 164 6.43 14.72 -4.46
C PHE A 164 5.75 13.84 -5.52
N PRO A 165 5.25 14.42 -6.63
CA PRO A 165 4.40 13.72 -7.59
C PRO A 165 5.16 12.62 -8.32
N VAL A 166 6.37 12.91 -8.81
CA VAL A 166 7.21 11.94 -9.54
C VAL A 166 7.61 10.76 -8.64
N TYR A 167 7.89 11.02 -7.36
CA TYR A 167 8.25 9.96 -6.42
C TYR A 167 7.07 9.05 -6.12
N THR A 168 5.88 9.62 -5.90
CA THR A 168 4.66 8.84 -5.61
C THR A 168 4.21 8.02 -6.82
N LEU A 169 4.30 8.59 -8.02
CA LEU A 169 4.05 7.88 -9.28
C LEU A 169 5.05 6.74 -9.47
N GLY A 170 6.34 6.99 -9.26
CA GLY A 170 7.37 5.95 -9.33
C GLY A 170 7.15 4.83 -8.32
N ALA A 171 6.81 5.17 -7.08
CA ALA A 171 6.51 4.19 -6.02
C ALA A 171 5.30 3.32 -6.37
N SER A 172 4.23 3.95 -6.85
CA SER A 172 3.04 3.24 -7.28
C SER A 172 3.33 2.34 -8.48
N PHE A 173 4.07 2.84 -9.48
CA PHE A 173 4.47 2.07 -10.65
C PHE A 173 5.31 0.85 -10.28
N GLN A 174 6.29 1.00 -9.40
CA GLN A 174 7.07 -0.14 -8.89
C GLN A 174 6.19 -1.15 -8.16
N ALA A 175 5.27 -0.68 -7.32
CA ALA A 175 4.33 -1.55 -6.64
C ALA A 175 3.48 -2.35 -7.64
N PHE A 176 3.02 -1.72 -8.74
CA PHE A 176 2.33 -2.41 -9.83
C PHE A 176 3.21 -3.44 -10.55
N CYS A 177 4.46 -3.10 -10.86
CA CYS A 177 5.39 -4.03 -11.51
C CYS A 177 5.63 -5.30 -10.69
N VAL A 178 5.59 -5.24 -9.36
CA VAL A 178 5.70 -6.42 -8.50
C VAL A 178 4.32 -7.07 -8.26
N ALA A 179 3.23 -6.29 -8.24
CA ALA A 179 1.87 -6.80 -8.08
C ALA A 179 1.42 -7.68 -9.24
N ILE A 180 1.68 -7.27 -10.49
CA ILE A 180 1.26 -8.00 -11.70
C ILE A 180 1.75 -9.46 -11.71
N PRO A 181 3.05 -9.77 -11.57
CA PRO A 181 3.50 -11.15 -11.58
C PRO A 181 2.97 -11.96 -10.39
N LEU A 182 2.76 -11.32 -9.23
CA LEU A 182 2.14 -11.99 -8.09
C LEU A 182 0.67 -12.33 -8.38
N LEU A 183 -0.10 -11.42 -8.99
CA LEU A 183 -1.50 -11.64 -9.39
C LEU A 183 -1.66 -12.78 -10.41
N LEU A 184 -0.68 -12.99 -11.29
CA LEU A 184 -0.68 -14.10 -12.24
C LEU A 184 -0.53 -15.47 -11.56
N THR A 185 -0.10 -15.51 -10.29
CA THR A 185 0.10 -16.75 -9.55
C THR A 185 -0.80 -16.78 -8.31
N VAL A 186 -1.72 -17.75 -8.26
CA VAL A 186 -2.62 -17.92 -7.10
C VAL A 186 -1.82 -18.04 -5.79
N VAL A 187 -0.69 -18.75 -5.84
CA VAL A 187 0.22 -18.92 -4.71
C VAL A 187 0.96 -17.61 -4.39
N GLY A 188 1.54 -16.91 -5.37
CA GLY A 188 2.26 -15.67 -5.10
C GLY A 188 1.34 -14.59 -4.53
N PHE A 189 0.15 -14.43 -5.12
CA PHE A 189 -0.86 -13.52 -4.59
C PHE A 189 -1.29 -13.90 -3.17
N GLY A 190 -1.67 -15.16 -2.96
CA GLY A 190 -2.21 -15.64 -1.69
C GLY A 190 -1.20 -15.58 -0.53
N PHE A 191 0.08 -15.83 -0.81
CA PHE A 191 1.10 -15.94 0.23
C PHE A 191 1.99 -14.71 0.38
N LEU A 192 2.12 -13.82 -0.61
CA LEU A 192 3.14 -12.75 -0.52
C LEU A 192 2.59 -11.34 -0.68
N PHE A 193 1.47 -11.16 -1.37
CA PHE A 193 1.04 -9.84 -1.82
C PHE A 193 0.82 -8.84 -0.68
N ASN A 194 -0.08 -9.15 0.27
CA ASN A 194 -0.47 -8.20 1.32
C ASN A 194 0.68 -7.89 2.30
N GLY A 195 1.47 -8.89 2.67
CA GLY A 195 2.62 -8.68 3.56
C GLY A 195 3.73 -7.87 2.89
N MET A 196 4.06 -8.16 1.62
CA MET A 196 5.04 -7.36 0.86
C MET A 196 4.55 -5.93 0.66
N TRP A 197 3.26 -5.76 0.34
CA TRP A 197 2.66 -4.44 0.15
C TRP A 197 2.72 -3.59 1.43
N ALA A 198 2.43 -4.18 2.58
CA ALA A 198 2.55 -3.51 3.88
C ALA A 198 3.98 -3.04 4.16
N ILE A 199 4.98 -3.89 3.90
CA ILE A 199 6.41 -3.55 4.07
C ILE A 199 6.81 -2.42 3.13
N TYR A 200 6.45 -2.53 1.86
CA TYR A 200 6.78 -1.54 0.84
C TYR A 200 6.17 -0.18 1.16
N GLN A 201 4.86 -0.12 1.42
CA GLN A 201 4.17 1.11 1.77
C GLN A 201 4.76 1.76 3.02
N HIS A 202 5.05 0.97 4.04
CA HIS A 202 5.65 1.49 5.27
C HIS A 202 6.98 2.21 5.01
N LYS A 203 7.89 1.58 4.25
CA LYS A 203 9.22 2.13 3.94
C LYS A 203 9.17 3.33 3.00
N VAL A 204 8.30 3.30 1.99
CA VAL A 204 8.13 4.44 1.07
C VAL A 204 7.56 5.63 1.85
N THR A 205 6.56 5.42 2.71
CA THR A 205 5.97 6.51 3.51
C THR A 205 7.00 7.09 4.49
N TYR A 206 7.72 6.23 5.20
CA TYR A 206 8.77 6.67 6.14
C TYR A 206 9.86 7.50 5.44
N ASN A 207 10.29 7.10 4.25
CA ASN A 207 11.32 7.82 3.48
C ASN A 207 10.86 9.21 3.01
N VAL A 208 9.56 9.42 2.82
CA VAL A 208 8.99 10.71 2.43
C VAL A 208 8.74 11.61 3.65
N LEU A 209 8.36 11.01 4.79
CA LEU A 209 8.17 11.73 6.05
C LEU A 209 9.51 12.17 6.68
N ASN A 210 10.55 11.34 6.57
CA ASN A 210 11.88 11.59 7.14
C ASN A 210 12.96 11.73 6.05
N PRO A 211 12.95 12.82 5.26
CA PRO A 211 13.89 12.99 4.15
C PRO A 211 15.34 13.24 4.59
N GLU A 212 15.56 13.67 5.85
CA GLU A 212 16.86 14.05 6.43
C GLU A 212 17.66 12.86 7.00
N GLU A 213 17.01 11.90 7.68
CA GLU A 213 17.64 10.63 8.13
C GLU A 213 18.09 9.73 6.96
N ALA A 214 17.68 10.07 5.74
CA ALA A 214 17.98 9.34 4.52
C ALA A 214 19.29 9.77 3.83
N LYS A 215 19.96 10.84 4.29
CA LYS A 215 21.36 11.09 3.90
C LYS A 215 22.23 10.10 4.66
N PRO A 216 23.06 9.27 4.00
CA PRO A 216 24.16 8.65 4.71
C PRO A 216 24.99 9.78 5.30
N THR A 217 25.25 9.72 6.60
CA THR A 217 26.25 10.56 7.25
C THR A 217 27.57 10.31 6.51
N GLU A 218 27.98 11.24 5.64
CA GLU A 218 29.30 11.21 4.99
C GLU A 218 30.43 11.24 6.04
N ASP A 219 30.13 11.60 7.29
CA ASP A 219 31.07 11.59 8.42
C ASP A 219 31.43 10.17 8.92
N GLY A 220 30.68 9.14 8.55
CA GLY A 220 30.96 7.76 8.95
C GLY A 220 32.04 7.05 8.12
N ILE A 221 32.34 7.57 6.92
CA ILE A 221 33.36 6.99 6.02
C ILE A 221 34.73 7.61 6.33
N ALA A 222 34.79 8.91 6.62
CA ALA A 222 36.03 9.59 6.99
C ALA A 222 36.64 9.09 8.33
N ALA A 223 35.80 8.66 9.29
CA ALA A 223 36.28 8.14 10.57
C ALA A 223 36.83 6.71 10.49
N SER A 224 36.47 5.94 9.45
CA SER A 224 36.97 4.57 9.25
C SER A 224 38.28 4.51 8.46
N GLU A 225 38.58 5.50 7.62
CA GLU A 225 39.88 5.59 6.91
C GLU A 225 41.01 6.14 7.80
N ALA A 226 40.71 6.96 8.81
CA ALA A 226 41.72 7.53 9.71
C ALA A 226 42.26 6.56 10.79
N ARG A 227 41.69 5.35 10.92
CA ARG A 227 42.08 4.35 11.94
C ARG A 227 42.73 3.08 11.38
N GLY A 228 43.11 3.10 10.10
CA GLY A 228 43.52 1.91 9.36
C GLY A 228 44.95 1.92 8.81
N VAL A 229 45.92 2.59 9.43
CA VAL A 229 47.36 2.34 9.13
C VAL A 229 48.22 2.56 10.38
N SER A 230 48.59 1.46 11.03
CA SER A 230 49.89 1.32 11.69
C SER A 230 50.18 -0.18 11.85
N VAL A 231 50.90 -0.73 10.86
CA VAL A 231 51.79 -1.88 11.07
C VAL A 231 53.17 -1.30 11.34
#